data_AF-A0A2N3LCW8-F1
#
_entry.id   AF-A0A2N3LCW8-F1
#
_cell.length_a   1.000
_cell.length_b   1.000
_cell.length_c   1.000
_cell.angle_alpha   90.00
_cell.angle_beta   90.00
_cell.angle_gamma   90.00
#
_symmetry.space_group_name_H-M   'P 1'
#
loop_
_entity.id
_entity.type
_entity.pdbx_description
1 polymer ?
#
loop_
_entity_poly.entity_id
_entity_poly.type
_entity_poly.pdbx_seq_one_letter_code
_entity_poly.pdbx_strand_id
1 'polypeptide(L)' 'MYELSEDKYEEAIHLLDISYKNKIIMNYEYEKIKNIIELFAFGINDEGLMKYENSDDYVKYQLNKILRMVNKSSN' A
#
# COMPACT_ATOMS: atom_id res chain seq x y z
N MET A 1 11.61 -8.98 2.04
CA MET A 1 11.81 -8.06 0.90
C MET A 1 10.42 -7.65 0.43
N TYR A 2 10.07 -6.36 0.46
CA TYR A 2 8.72 -5.86 0.11
C TYR A 2 8.53 -5.70 -1.40
N GLU A 3 9.09 -6.60 -2.20
CA GLU A 3 8.82 -6.60 -3.64
C GLU A 3 7.46 -7.26 -3.86
N LEU A 4 6.51 -6.51 -4.40
CA LEU A 4 5.17 -7.00 -4.72
C LEU A 4 5.16 -7.54 -6.15
N SER A 5 4.64 -8.74 -6.34
CA SER A 5 4.29 -9.21 -7.69
C SER A 5 3.12 -8.40 -8.26
N GLU A 6 2.92 -8.44 -9.57
CA GLU A 6 1.83 -7.74 -10.27
C GLU A 6 0.45 -8.11 -9.69
N ASP A 7 0.16 -9.40 -9.48
CA ASP A 7 -1.09 -9.84 -8.85
C ASP A 7 -1.30 -9.25 -7.44
N LYS A 8 -0.22 -9.17 -6.65
CA LYS A 8 -0.27 -8.61 -5.29
C LYS A 8 -0.43 -7.10 -5.30
N TYR A 9 0.12 -6.43 -6.30
CA TYR A 9 -0.12 -5.02 -6.54
C TYR A 9 -1.59 -4.75 -6.84
N GLU A 10 -2.19 -5.49 -7.78
CA GLU A 10 -3.59 -5.33 -8.13
C GLU A 10 -4.52 -5.56 -6.92
N GLU A 11 -4.25 -6.60 -6.12
CA GLU A 11 -5.01 -6.87 -4.90
C GLU A 11 -4.84 -5.74 -3.87
N ALA A 12 -3.61 -5.22 -3.69
CA ALA A 12 -3.35 -4.12 -2.76
C ALA A 12 -4.11 -2.85 -3.17
N ILE A 13 -4.11 -2.51 -4.47
CA ILE A 13 -4.84 -1.36 -5.01
C ILE A 13 -6.35 -1.54 -4.84
N HIS A 14 -6.88 -2.74 -5.10
CA HIS A 14 -8.30 -3.03 -4.92
C HIS A 14 -8.75 -2.81 -3.46
N LEU A 15 -7.97 -3.28 -2.49
CA LEU A 15 -8.24 -3.08 -1.06
C LEU A 15 -8.14 -1.60 -0.64
N LEU A 16 -7.18 -0.87 -1.22
CA LEU A 16 -7.03 0.57 -1.01
C LEU A 16 -8.26 1.33 -1.53
N ASP A 17 -8.75 0.98 -2.73
CA ASP A 17 -9.95 1.56 -3.33
C ASP A 17 -11.20 1.30 -2.50
N ILE A 18 -11.38 0.08 -1.98
CA ILE A 18 -12.47 -0.26 -1.06
C ILE A 18 -12.40 0.62 0.20
N SER A 19 -11.20 0.77 0.76
CA SER A 19 -10.99 1.57 1.97
C SER A 19 -11.31 3.05 1.74
N TYR A 20 -10.95 3.60 0.58
CA TYR A 20 -11.28 4.96 0.18
C TYR A 20 -12.78 5.16 -0.07
N LYS A 21 -13.43 4.25 -0.82
CA LYS A 21 -14.88 4.29 -1.07
C LYS A 21 -15.70 4.25 0.21
N ASN A 22 -15.23 3.50 1.21
CA ASN A 22 -15.85 3.42 2.53
C ASN A 22 -15.48 4.58 3.47
N LYS A 23 -14.73 5.58 3.00
CA LYS A 23 -14.26 6.74 3.78
C LYS A 23 -13.45 6.35 5.03
N ILE A 24 -12.77 5.20 4.99
CA ILE A 24 -11.79 4.80 6.00
C ILE A 24 -10.51 5.61 5.79
N ILE A 25 -10.16 5.84 4.51
CA ILE A 25 -8.98 6.58 4.09
C ILE A 25 -9.45 7.82 3.34
N MET A 26 -8.84 8.98 3.61
CA MET A 26 -9.08 10.25 2.94
C MET A 26 -8.20 10.37 1.70
N ASN A 27 -8.54 11.31 0.80
CA ASN A 27 -7.87 11.46 -0.49
C ASN A 27 -6.34 11.62 -0.38
N TYR A 28 -5.89 12.43 0.58
CA TYR A 28 -4.45 12.67 0.79
C TYR A 28 -3.69 11.39 1.20
N GLU A 29 -4.30 10.57 2.05
CA GLU A 29 -3.72 9.30 2.50
C GLU A 29 -3.76 8.26 1.39
N TYR A 30 -4.84 8.23 0.61
CA TYR A 30 -5.00 7.32 -0.54
C TYR A 30 -3.84 7.50 -1.54
N GLU A 31 -3.59 8.73 -1.99
CA GLU A 31 -2.52 9.00 -2.97
C GLU A 31 -1.14 8.63 -2.42
N LYS A 32 -0.88 8.90 -1.14
CA LYS A 32 0.37 8.49 -0.48
C LYS A 32 0.53 6.97 -0.45
N ILE A 33 -0.49 6.24 0.01
CA ILE A 33 -0.44 4.78 0.15
C ILE A 33 -0.28 4.15 -1.24
N LYS A 34 -1.03 4.63 -2.24
CA LYS A 34 -0.94 4.19 -3.63
C LYS A 34 0.49 4.36 -4.17
N ASN A 35 1.09 5.52 -3.99
CA ASN A 35 2.45 5.79 -4.44
C ASN A 35 3.47 4.83 -3.81
N ILE A 36 3.35 4.52 -2.51
CA ILE A 36 4.24 3.57 -1.84
C ILE A 36 4.06 2.14 -2.39
N ILE A 37 2.80 1.71 -2.63
CA ILE A 37 2.49 0.40 -3.23
C ILE A 37 3.07 0.28 -4.64
N GLU A 38 2.96 1.33 -5.46
CA GLU A 38 3.54 1.38 -6.81
C GLU A 38 5.08 1.27 -6.76
N LEU A 39 5.74 1.94 -5.82
CA LEU A 39 7.18 1.86 -5.66
C LEU A 39 7.64 0.46 -5.22
N PHE A 40 6.85 -0.24 -4.41
CA PHE A 40 7.13 -1.63 -4.01
C PHE A 40 6.88 -2.65 -5.13
N ALA A 41 6.01 -2.36 -6.08
CA ALA A 41 5.69 -3.28 -7.18
C ALA A 41 6.55 -3.07 -8.43
N PHE A 42 6.81 -1.81 -8.79
CA PHE A 42 7.40 -1.45 -10.09
C PHE A 42 8.57 -0.47 -9.98
N GLY A 43 8.76 0.14 -8.81
CA GLY A 43 9.76 1.17 -8.60
C GLY A 43 11.03 0.66 -7.93
N ILE A 44 11.80 1.61 -7.40
CA ILE A 44 12.99 1.31 -6.61
C ILE A 44 12.52 1.04 -5.18
N ASN A 45 12.73 -0.20 -4.70
CA ASN A 45 12.29 -0.62 -3.37
C ASN A 45 12.82 0.29 -2.24
N ASP A 46 14.07 0.75 -2.35
CA ASP A 46 14.65 1.69 -1.38
C ASP A 46 13.90 3.04 -1.34
N GLU A 47 13.38 3.52 -2.47
CA GLU A 47 12.54 4.72 -2.50
C GLU A 47 11.18 4.44 -1.84
N GLY A 48 10.59 3.27 -2.08
CA GLY A 48 9.36 2.84 -1.41
C GLY A 48 9.52 2.80 0.11
N LEU A 49 10.63 2.23 0.60
CA LEU A 49 10.98 2.22 2.02
C LEU A 49 11.19 3.63 2.58
N MET A 50 11.90 4.48 1.85
CA MET A 50 12.11 5.88 2.25
C MET A 50 10.78 6.66 2.34
N LYS A 51 9.86 6.48 1.39
CA LYS A 51 8.53 7.11 1.41
C LYS A 51 7.68 6.59 2.56
N TYR A 52 7.73 5.28 2.82
CA TYR A 52 7.07 4.66 3.97
C TYR A 52 7.57 5.25 5.28
N GLU A 53 8.88 5.27 5.51
CA GLU A 53 9.46 5.76 6.77
C GLU A 53 9.16 7.24 7.03
N ASN A 54 9.08 8.05 5.98
CA ASN A 54 8.73 9.47 6.07
C ASN A 54 7.21 9.75 6.18
N SER A 55 6.37 8.73 6.08
CA SER A 55 4.92 8.90 6.20
C SER A 55 4.47 8.98 7.67
N ASP A 56 3.30 9.56 7.89
CA ASP A 56 2.66 9.60 9.21
C ASP A 56 2.19 8.20 9.66
N ASP A 57 1.98 8.04 10.96
CA ASP A 57 1.64 6.76 11.59
C ASP A 57 0.34 6.15 11.04
N TYR A 58 -0.61 6.99 10.62
CA TYR A 58 -1.88 6.52 10.08
C TYR A 58 -1.70 5.90 8.70
N VAL A 59 -0.95 6.57 7.81
CA VAL A 59 -0.57 6.02 6.49
C VAL A 59 0.20 4.72 6.65
N LYS A 60 1.19 4.68 7.55
CA LYS A 60 1.97 3.46 7.84
C LYS A 60 1.05 2.33 8.33
N TYR A 61 0.10 2.62 9.21
CA TYR A 61 -0.85 1.65 9.73
C TYR A 61 -1.75 1.08 8.62
N GLN A 62 -2.35 1.93 7.78
CA GLN A 62 -3.25 1.48 6.72
C GLN A 62 -2.52 0.70 5.64
N LEU A 63 -1.33 1.14 5.21
CA LEU A 63 -0.50 0.38 4.27
C LEU A 63 -0.19 -1.02 4.81
N ASN A 64 0.29 -1.12 6.05
CA ASN A 64 0.60 -2.42 6.66
C ASN A 64 -0.61 -3.33 6.75
N LYS A 65 -1.79 -2.78 7.04
CA LYS A 65 -3.04 -3.55 7.03
C LYS A 65 -3.35 -4.12 5.65
N ILE A 66 -3.26 -3.30 4.61
CA ILE A 66 -3.47 -3.71 3.21
C ILE A 66 -2.48 -4.81 2.82
N LEU A 67 -1.18 -4.58 3.00
CA LEU A 67 -0.13 -5.54 2.63
C LEU A 67 -0.24 -6.87 3.40
N ARG A 68 -0.72 -6.84 4.65
CA ARG A 68 -0.99 -8.07 5.42
C ARG A 68 -2.19 -8.86 4.88
N MET A 69 -3.22 -8.19 4.37
CA MET A 69 -4.39 -8.86 3.79
C MET A 69 -4.00 -9.56 2.48
N VAL A 70 -3.28 -8.87 1.60
CA VAL A 70 -2.76 -9.44 0.34
C VAL A 70 -1.94 -10.71 0.58
N ASN A 71 -1.05 -10.69 1.58
CA ASN A 71 -0.23 -11.87 1.88
C ASN A 71 -0.99 -13.04 2.53
N LYS A 72 -2.20 -12.82 3.07
CA LYS A 72 -3.05 -13.90 3.61
C LYS A 72 -3.88 -14.58 2.53
N SER A 73 -4.27 -13.86 1.48
CA SER A 73 -5.08 -14.38 0.37
C SER A 73 -4.33 -15.39 -0.51
N SER A 74 -3.00 -15.47 -0.41
CA SER A 74 -2.15 -16.39 -1.19
C SER A 74 -1.99 -17.80 -0.57
N ASN A 75 -2.72 -18.15 0.49
CA ASN A 75 -2.75 -19.46 1.15
C ASN A 75 -4.17 -20.03 1.18
#